data_AF-A0A380FFB8-F1
#
_entry.id   AF-A0A380FFB8-F1
#
_cell.length_a   1.000
_cell.length_b   1.000
_cell.length_c   1.000
_cell.angle_alpha   90.00
_cell.angle_beta   90.00
_cell.angle_gamma   90.00
#
_symmetry.space_group_name_H-M   'P 1'
#
loop_
_entity.id
_entity.type
_entity.pdbx_description
1 polymer ?
#
loop_
_entity_poly.entity_id
_entity_poly.type
_entity_poly.pdbx_seq_one_letter_code
_entity_poly.pdbx_strand_id
1 'polypeptide(L)'
;MQEKISKIPEKEQLEVEIEQYNKAKQTLELAIAEFSSLTRDKELQDIDRLREQYENEQQKFDLVASELSKHEYKMEFNAQKINEIEKIINQLEEELKEQQEIFQLSEILSGQNNLKLTLENYVLIHYLERILAQANQRLSLMTGQRYRLSRRQQVSKGYSGLEIEVFDTYSNQTRHITSLSGGETFQASLALALGLSEVVQEESGGITLESMFVDEGFGTLDQETLETALDTLMSFEINGAYGWNYFAC
;
A
#
# COMPACT_ATOMS: atom_id res chain seq x y z
N MET A 1 31.57 -94.79 -95.45
CA MET A 1 31.00 -95.01 -94.09
C MET A 1 31.85 -94.42 -92.97
N GLN A 2 33.18 -94.23 -93.13
CA GLN A 2 34.06 -93.69 -92.07
C GLN A 2 33.87 -92.20 -91.73
N GLU A 3 33.42 -91.34 -92.66
CA GLU A 3 33.20 -89.90 -92.40
C GLU A 3 31.97 -89.58 -91.53
N LYS A 4 30.98 -90.48 -91.46
CA LYS A 4 29.82 -90.32 -90.57
C LYS A 4 30.09 -90.80 -89.15
N ILE A 5 31.13 -91.62 -88.95
CA ILE A 5 31.50 -92.20 -87.65
C ILE A 5 32.40 -91.23 -86.86
N SER A 6 33.19 -90.38 -87.53
CA SER A 6 34.08 -89.41 -86.85
C SER A 6 33.36 -88.20 -86.25
N LYS A 7 32.10 -87.93 -86.65
CA LYS A 7 31.28 -86.83 -86.13
C LYS A 7 30.31 -87.24 -85.01
N ILE A 8 30.28 -88.53 -84.66
CA ILE A 8 29.44 -89.05 -83.57
C ILE A 8 29.85 -88.48 -82.19
N PRO A 9 31.16 -88.35 -81.86
CA PRO A 9 31.57 -87.76 -80.58
C PRO A 9 31.27 -86.25 -80.50
N GLU A 10 31.42 -85.51 -81.60
CA GLU A 10 31.06 -84.09 -81.70
C GLU A 10 29.55 -83.88 -81.54
N LYS A 11 28.75 -84.77 -82.12
CA LYS A 11 27.29 -84.76 -81.99
C LYS A 11 26.85 -85.07 -80.55
N GLU A 12 27.44 -86.08 -79.90
CA GLU A 12 27.14 -86.41 -78.50
C GLU A 12 27.57 -85.28 -77.54
N GLN A 13 28.70 -84.63 -77.79
CA GLN A 13 29.14 -83.46 -77.00
C GLN A 13 28.18 -82.27 -77.14
N LEU A 14 27.75 -81.95 -78.36
CA LEU A 14 26.76 -80.91 -78.62
C LEU A 14 25.39 -81.25 -78.02
N GLU A 15 24.97 -82.53 -78.04
CA GLU A 15 23.73 -82.97 -77.40
C GLU A 15 23.79 -82.80 -75.88
N VAL A 16 24.92 -83.14 -75.24
CA VAL A 16 25.13 -82.92 -73.80
C VAL A 16 25.15 -81.43 -73.46
N GLU A 17 25.79 -80.59 -74.27
CA GLU A 17 25.86 -79.14 -74.06
C GLU A 17 24.48 -78.47 -74.24
N ILE A 18 23.69 -78.92 -75.23
CA ILE A 18 22.30 -78.49 -75.43
C ILE A 18 21.43 -78.93 -74.25
N GLU A 19 21.63 -80.14 -73.72
CA GLU A 19 20.88 -80.62 -72.57
C GLU A 19 21.22 -79.84 -71.29
N GLN A 20 22.50 -79.50 -71.08
CA GLN A 20 22.95 -78.66 -69.98
C GLN A 20 22.41 -77.23 -70.11
N TYR A 21 22.47 -76.64 -71.31
CA TYR A 21 21.90 -75.33 -71.59
C TYR A 21 20.39 -75.30 -71.34
N ASN A 22 19.66 -76.32 -71.80
CA ASN A 22 18.22 -76.42 -71.60
C ASN A 22 17.86 -76.59 -70.12
N LYS A 23 18.62 -77.37 -69.34
CA LYS A 23 18.44 -77.49 -67.88
C LYS A 23 18.72 -76.17 -67.16
N ALA A 24 19.78 -75.44 -67.54
CA ALA A 24 20.09 -74.13 -66.97
C ALA A 24 19.00 -73.10 -67.32
N LYS A 25 18.53 -73.11 -68.56
CA LYS A 25 17.43 -72.27 -69.03
C LYS A 25 16.13 -72.57 -68.27
N GLN A 26 15.77 -73.84 -68.09
CA GLN A 26 14.59 -74.22 -67.30
C GLN A 26 14.68 -73.76 -65.84
N THR A 27 15.85 -73.90 -65.22
CA THR A 27 16.07 -73.44 -63.84
C THR A 27 15.91 -71.92 -63.73
N LEU A 28 16.46 -71.17 -64.69
CA LEU A 28 16.32 -69.72 -64.74
C LEU A 28 14.88 -69.28 -65.04
N GLU A 29 14.17 -69.98 -65.94
CA GLU A 29 12.76 -69.71 -66.24
C GLU A 29 11.85 -69.96 -65.03
N LEU A 30 12.11 -71.03 -64.27
CA LEU A 30 11.41 -71.31 -63.02
C LEU A 30 11.68 -70.23 -61.97
N ALA A 31 12.94 -69.81 -61.80
CA ALA A 31 13.30 -68.74 -60.88
C ALA A 31 12.66 -67.40 -61.29
N ILE A 32 12.65 -67.07 -62.57
CA ILE A 32 11.98 -65.87 -63.10
C ILE A 32 10.46 -65.96 -62.87
N ALA A 33 9.84 -67.11 -63.11
CA ALA A 33 8.41 -67.32 -62.86
C ALA A 33 8.06 -67.19 -61.37
N GLU A 34 8.90 -67.73 -60.49
CA GLU A 34 8.75 -67.62 -59.04
C GLU A 34 8.92 -66.17 -58.57
N PHE A 35 10.00 -65.48 -58.96
CA PHE A 35 10.23 -64.08 -58.59
C PHE A 35 9.18 -63.12 -59.18
N SER A 36 8.73 -63.36 -60.41
CA SER A 36 7.65 -62.56 -61.02
C SER A 36 6.29 -62.81 -60.35
N SER A 37 6.02 -64.02 -59.85
CA SER A 37 4.82 -64.29 -59.04
C SER A 37 4.86 -63.59 -57.68
N LEU A 38 6.03 -63.53 -57.04
CA LEU A 38 6.25 -62.91 -55.73
C LEU A 38 6.25 -61.37 -55.77
N THR A 39 6.43 -60.78 -56.95
CA THR A 39 6.52 -59.32 -57.19
C THR A 39 5.33 -58.75 -57.97
N ARG A 40 4.41 -59.61 -58.44
CA ARG A 40 3.30 -59.25 -59.34
C ARG A 40 2.39 -58.14 -58.82
N ASP A 41 2.17 -58.11 -57.50
CA ASP A 41 1.29 -57.16 -56.82
C ASP A 41 2.06 -56.19 -55.91
N LYS A 42 3.41 -56.19 -55.98
CA LYS A 42 4.26 -55.36 -55.13
C LYS A 42 4.90 -54.29 -55.98
N GLU A 43 4.43 -53.06 -55.82
CA GLU A 43 5.16 -51.91 -56.32
C GLU A 43 6.49 -51.79 -55.57
N LEU A 44 7.55 -51.52 -56.33
CA LEU A 44 8.87 -51.27 -55.78
C LEU A 44 8.81 -49.95 -55.03
N GLN A 45 8.54 -50.02 -53.73
CA GLN A 45 8.55 -48.84 -52.87
C GLN A 45 9.95 -48.26 -52.85
N ASP A 46 10.06 -46.95 -53.05
CA ASP A 46 11.31 -46.22 -53.00
C ASP A 46 11.79 -46.19 -51.54
N ILE A 47 12.57 -47.20 -51.16
CA ILE A 47 13.08 -47.41 -49.79
C ILE A 47 13.92 -46.21 -49.35
N ASP A 48 14.62 -45.57 -50.28
CA ASP A 48 15.42 -44.39 -50.01
C ASP A 48 14.51 -43.20 -49.68
N ARG A 49 13.43 -42.99 -50.44
CA ARG A 49 12.42 -41.97 -50.13
C ARG A 49 11.69 -42.25 -48.81
N LEU A 50 11.40 -43.51 -48.48
CA LEU A 50 10.74 -43.87 -47.23
C LEU A 50 11.68 -43.67 -46.02
N ARG A 51 12.98 -43.95 -46.18
CA ARG A 51 14.02 -43.63 -45.19
C ARG A 51 14.14 -42.12 -44.99
N GLU A 52 14.16 -41.36 -46.06
CA GLU A 52 14.24 -39.90 -45.98
C GLU A 52 13.02 -39.31 -45.26
N GLN A 53 11.82 -39.84 -45.51
CA GLN A 53 10.60 -39.47 -44.78
C GLN A 53 10.68 -39.84 -43.30
N TYR A 54 11.15 -41.04 -42.99
CA TYR A 54 11.33 -41.51 -41.61
C TYR A 54 12.34 -40.64 -40.85
N GLU A 55 13.51 -40.35 -41.44
CA GLU A 55 14.52 -39.49 -40.82
C GLU A 55 14.00 -38.06 -40.59
N ASN A 56 13.22 -37.52 -41.53
CA ASN A 56 12.64 -36.18 -41.39
C ASN A 56 11.57 -36.14 -40.27
N GLU A 57 10.69 -37.14 -40.18
CA GLU A 57 9.72 -37.24 -39.08
C GLU A 57 10.38 -37.54 -37.74
N GLN A 58 11.43 -38.35 -37.71
CA GLN A 58 12.25 -38.59 -36.51
C GLN A 58 12.88 -37.29 -36.01
N GLN A 59 13.47 -36.49 -36.90
CA GLN A 59 14.05 -35.19 -36.54
C GLN A 59 13.02 -34.22 -35.98
N LYS A 60 11.81 -34.17 -36.55
CA LYS A 60 10.70 -33.36 -36.02
C LYS A 60 10.26 -33.84 -34.64
N PHE A 61 10.17 -35.16 -34.45
CA PHE A 61 9.83 -35.73 -33.15
C PHE A 61 10.87 -35.37 -32.09
N ASP A 62 12.15 -35.52 -32.40
CA ASP A 62 13.25 -35.20 -31.48
C ASP A 62 13.27 -33.70 -31.12
N LEU A 63 12.97 -32.82 -32.09
CA LEU A 63 12.79 -31.39 -31.85
C LEU A 63 11.65 -31.11 -30.88
N VAL A 64 10.46 -31.66 -31.12
CA VAL A 64 9.28 -31.48 -30.28
C VAL A 64 9.51 -32.05 -28.87
N ALA A 65 10.14 -33.22 -28.77
CA ALA A 65 10.50 -33.83 -27.48
C ALA A 65 11.47 -32.93 -26.71
N SER A 66 12.48 -32.36 -27.37
CA SER A 66 13.42 -31.40 -26.76
C SER A 66 12.70 -30.13 -26.27
N GLU A 67 11.77 -29.59 -27.05
CA GLU A 67 10.98 -28.42 -26.65
C GLU A 67 10.07 -28.73 -25.46
N LEU A 68 9.41 -29.90 -25.46
CA LEU A 68 8.55 -30.34 -24.36
C LEU A 68 9.36 -30.41 -23.05
N SER A 69 10.51 -31.07 -23.05
CA SER A 69 11.36 -31.16 -21.86
C SER A 69 11.85 -29.78 -21.37
N LYS A 70 12.13 -28.84 -22.28
CA LYS A 70 12.46 -27.46 -21.91
C LYS A 70 11.28 -26.75 -21.23
N HIS A 71 10.07 -26.97 -21.71
CA HIS A 71 8.86 -26.38 -21.12
C HIS A 71 8.54 -27.01 -19.76
N GLU A 72 8.67 -28.33 -19.61
CA GLU A 72 8.50 -29.02 -18.32
C GLU A 72 9.49 -28.50 -17.28
N TYR A 73 10.78 -28.39 -17.64
CA TYR A 73 11.80 -27.82 -16.76
C TYR A 73 11.45 -26.38 -16.34
N LYS A 74 11.00 -25.54 -17.29
CA LYS A 74 10.60 -24.16 -16.99
C LYS A 74 9.38 -24.12 -16.05
N MET A 75 8.40 -25.01 -16.24
CA MET A 75 7.24 -25.08 -15.36
C MET A 75 7.63 -25.47 -13.94
N GLU A 76 8.48 -26.48 -13.78
CA GLU A 76 8.96 -26.91 -12.47
C GLU A 76 9.79 -25.82 -11.79
N PHE A 77 10.72 -25.20 -12.52
CA PHE A 77 11.52 -24.09 -12.02
C PHE A 77 10.66 -22.89 -11.60
N ASN A 78 9.68 -22.52 -12.42
CA ASN A 78 8.76 -21.43 -12.09
C ASN A 78 7.89 -21.77 -10.87
N ALA A 79 7.42 -23.01 -10.74
CA ALA A 79 6.65 -23.45 -9.57
C ALA A 79 7.48 -23.34 -8.28
N GLN A 80 8.77 -23.71 -8.33
CA GLN A 80 9.68 -23.53 -7.21
C GLN A 80 9.86 -22.04 -6.87
N LYS A 81 10.03 -21.18 -7.88
CA LYS A 81 10.18 -19.73 -7.69
C LYS A 81 8.93 -19.08 -7.11
N ILE A 82 7.74 -19.49 -7.55
CA ILE A 82 6.47 -19.01 -6.99
C ILE A 82 6.39 -19.35 -5.50
N ASN A 83 6.73 -20.58 -5.11
CA ASN A 83 6.72 -21.00 -3.70
C ASN A 83 7.76 -20.22 -2.85
N GLU A 84 8.95 -19.95 -3.40
CA GLU A 84 9.92 -19.06 -2.75
C GLU A 84 9.37 -17.64 -2.55
N ILE A 85 8.74 -17.07 -3.57
CA ILE A 85 8.14 -15.73 -3.51
C ILE A 85 7.01 -15.69 -2.48
N GLU A 86 6.11 -16.68 -2.46
CA GLU A 86 5.02 -16.78 -1.49
C GLU A 86 5.54 -16.83 -0.04
N LYS A 87 6.64 -17.55 0.21
CA LYS A 87 7.27 -17.57 1.53
C LYS A 87 7.78 -16.19 1.94
N ILE A 88 8.44 -15.48 1.03
CA ILE A 88 8.96 -14.13 1.29
C ILE A 88 7.81 -13.16 1.55
N ILE A 89 6.73 -13.23 0.76
CA ILE A 89 5.53 -12.40 0.96
C ILE A 89 4.95 -12.63 2.35
N ASN A 90 4.76 -13.87 2.77
CA ASN A 90 4.22 -14.18 4.10
C ASN A 90 5.11 -13.65 5.23
N GLN A 91 6.44 -13.76 5.09
CA GLN A 91 7.38 -13.20 6.08
C GLN A 91 7.27 -11.67 6.15
N LEU A 92 7.22 -10.99 5.00
CA LEU A 92 7.07 -9.55 4.95
C LEU A 92 5.73 -9.09 5.53
N GLU A 93 4.65 -9.84 5.29
CA GLU A 93 3.32 -9.54 5.86
C GLU A 93 3.31 -9.68 7.39
N GLU A 94 3.98 -10.69 7.95
CA GLU A 94 4.15 -10.82 9.41
C GLU A 94 4.94 -9.64 9.99
N GLU A 95 6.07 -9.27 9.38
CA GLU A 95 6.88 -8.13 9.81
C GLU A 95 6.12 -6.79 9.68
N LEU A 96 5.36 -6.61 8.61
CA LEU A 96 4.53 -5.43 8.39
C LEU A 96 3.40 -5.31 9.39
N LYS A 97 2.84 -6.44 9.85
CA LYS A 97 1.74 -6.43 10.82
C LYS A 97 2.15 -5.79 12.14
N GLU A 98 3.35 -6.09 12.64
CA GLU A 98 3.90 -5.45 13.85
C GLU A 98 4.13 -3.94 13.64
N GLN A 99 4.53 -3.54 12.42
CA GLN A 99 4.77 -2.14 12.09
C GLN A 99 3.47 -1.37 11.83
N GLN A 100 2.40 -2.05 11.40
CA GLN A 100 1.15 -1.44 11.00
C GLN A 100 0.51 -0.63 12.15
N GLU A 101 0.58 -1.13 13.38
CA GLU A 101 0.08 -0.41 14.55
C GLU A 101 0.85 0.89 14.80
N ILE A 102 2.18 0.86 14.64
CA ILE A 102 3.05 2.03 14.81
C ILE A 102 2.80 3.04 13.68
N PHE A 103 2.62 2.56 12.45
CA PHE A 103 2.26 3.42 11.31
C PHE A 103 0.91 4.08 11.51
N GLN A 104 -0.12 3.34 11.92
CA GLN A 104 -1.45 3.89 12.22
C GLN A 104 -1.39 4.93 13.33
N LEU A 105 -0.64 4.66 14.40
CA LEU A 105 -0.44 5.64 15.47
C LEU A 105 0.26 6.90 14.93
N SER A 106 1.34 6.73 14.16
CA SER A 106 2.08 7.85 13.55
C SER A 106 1.20 8.70 12.61
N GLU A 107 0.36 8.06 11.79
CA GLU A 107 -0.61 8.75 10.92
C GLU A 107 -1.60 9.57 11.75
N ILE A 108 -2.17 9.00 12.82
CA ILE A 108 -3.09 9.70 13.71
C ILE A 108 -2.39 10.91 14.36
N LEU A 109 -1.18 10.73 14.89
CA LEU A 109 -0.44 11.79 15.58
C LEU A 109 0.03 12.91 14.64
N SER A 110 0.33 12.58 13.39
CA SER A 110 0.75 13.53 12.34
C SER A 110 -0.41 14.32 11.71
N GLY A 111 -1.66 14.04 12.09
CA GLY A 111 -2.83 14.75 11.59
C GLY A 111 -3.51 14.10 10.38
N GLN A 112 -3.12 12.89 10.00
CA GLN A 112 -3.87 12.04 9.08
C GLN A 112 -5.03 11.35 9.82
N ASN A 113 -5.92 12.15 10.39
CA ASN A 113 -7.10 11.69 11.11
C ASN A 113 -8.35 12.48 10.68
N ASN A 114 -9.52 12.05 11.13
CA ASN A 114 -10.81 12.66 10.76
C ASN A 114 -10.91 14.15 11.12
N LEU A 115 -10.19 14.58 12.16
CA LEU A 115 -10.16 15.97 12.61
C LEU A 115 -9.13 16.81 11.86
N LYS A 116 -8.19 16.18 11.14
CA LYS A 116 -7.04 16.81 10.47
C LYS A 116 -6.18 17.61 11.44
N LEU A 117 -6.02 17.12 12.67
CA LEU A 117 -5.26 17.78 13.75
C LEU A 117 -4.08 16.92 14.17
N THR A 118 -2.89 17.52 14.30
CA THR A 118 -1.76 16.88 14.97
C THR A 118 -2.04 16.68 16.46
N LEU A 119 -1.31 15.79 17.12
CA LEU A 119 -1.40 15.62 18.59
C LEU A 119 -1.12 16.95 19.31
N GLU A 120 -0.10 17.68 18.88
CA GLU A 120 0.25 18.99 19.44
C GLU A 120 -0.95 19.95 19.38
N ASN A 121 -1.60 20.09 18.22
CA ASN A 121 -2.76 20.95 18.07
C ASN A 121 -3.97 20.47 18.87
N TYR A 122 -4.18 19.15 18.98
CA TYR A 122 -5.24 18.59 19.82
C TYR A 122 -5.04 18.97 21.30
N VAL A 123 -3.82 18.84 21.81
CA VAL A 123 -3.46 19.23 23.18
C VAL A 123 -3.59 20.75 23.38
N LEU A 124 -3.11 21.55 22.43
CA LEU A 124 -3.25 23.02 22.48
C LEU A 124 -4.72 23.46 22.49
N ILE A 125 -5.58 22.81 21.70
CA ILE A 125 -7.03 23.07 21.70
C ILE A 125 -7.62 22.76 23.07
N HIS A 126 -7.26 21.62 23.67
CA HIS A 126 -7.73 21.24 25.00
C HIS A 126 -7.35 22.28 26.06
N TYR A 127 -6.10 22.74 26.07
CA TYR A 127 -5.66 23.77 27.01
C TYR A 127 -6.32 25.12 26.72
N LEU A 128 -6.46 25.53 25.45
CA LEU A 128 -7.16 26.75 25.10
C LEU A 128 -8.62 26.73 25.59
N GLU A 129 -9.34 25.62 25.41
CA GLU A 129 -10.73 25.50 25.89
C GLU A 129 -10.83 25.59 27.42
N ARG A 130 -9.86 25.03 28.17
CA ARG A 130 -9.77 25.21 29.63
C ARG A 130 -9.50 26.66 30.01
N ILE A 131 -8.55 27.31 29.35
CA ILE A 131 -8.22 28.72 29.59
C ILE A 131 -9.43 29.60 29.31
N LEU A 132 -10.13 29.38 28.19
CA LEU A 132 -11.34 30.11 27.84
C LEU A 132 -12.47 29.88 28.87
N ALA A 133 -12.61 28.66 29.41
CA ALA A 133 -13.59 28.37 30.45
C ALA A 133 -13.33 29.19 31.72
N GLN A 134 -12.09 29.23 32.21
CA GLN A 134 -11.72 30.02 33.39
C GLN A 134 -11.83 31.53 33.11
N ALA A 135 -11.30 31.99 31.97
CA ALA A 135 -11.38 33.39 31.54
C ALA A 135 -12.83 33.88 31.49
N ASN A 136 -13.75 33.07 30.97
CA ASN A 136 -15.16 33.44 30.87
C ASN A 136 -15.84 33.65 32.22
N GLN A 137 -15.37 33.04 33.32
CA GLN A 137 -15.91 33.31 34.64
C GLN A 137 -15.69 34.77 35.02
N ARG A 138 -14.48 35.29 34.78
CA ARG A 138 -14.09 36.67 35.08
C ARG A 138 -14.64 37.65 34.06
N LEU A 139 -14.59 37.31 32.77
CA LEU A 139 -15.15 38.16 31.71
C LEU A 139 -16.65 38.39 31.90
N SER A 140 -17.38 37.35 32.33
CA SER A 140 -18.81 37.45 32.63
C SER A 140 -19.09 38.46 33.75
N LEU A 141 -18.26 38.49 34.79
CA LEU A 141 -18.36 39.48 35.87
C LEU A 141 -18.04 40.90 35.37
N MET A 142 -16.93 41.06 34.64
CA MET A 142 -16.48 42.36 34.14
C MET A 142 -17.44 42.98 33.10
N THR A 143 -18.16 42.16 32.35
CA THR A 143 -19.01 42.61 31.23
C THR A 143 -20.50 42.51 31.52
N GLY A 144 -20.89 42.09 32.73
CA GLY A 144 -22.30 41.85 33.07
C GLY A 144 -22.95 40.77 32.20
N GLN A 145 -22.25 39.66 31.96
CA GLN A 145 -22.67 38.53 31.11
C GLN A 145 -22.85 38.87 29.61
N ARG A 146 -22.36 40.03 29.17
CA ARG A 146 -22.48 40.46 27.78
C ARG A 146 -21.57 39.67 26.85
N TYR A 147 -20.33 39.41 27.25
CA TYR A 147 -19.33 38.76 26.39
C TYR A 147 -18.92 37.39 26.87
N ARG A 148 -18.75 36.48 25.92
CA ARG A 148 -18.19 35.15 26.13
C ARG A 148 -17.17 34.83 25.04
N LEU A 149 -15.96 34.47 25.44
CA LEU A 149 -14.93 33.99 24.53
C LEU A 149 -15.21 32.53 24.16
N SER A 150 -15.12 32.21 22.87
CA SER A 150 -15.14 30.83 22.38
C SER A 150 -14.04 30.60 21.38
N ARG A 151 -13.71 29.34 21.17
CA ARG A 151 -12.76 28.92 20.15
C ARG A 151 -13.48 28.72 18.83
N ARG A 152 -12.97 29.31 17.75
CA ARG A 152 -13.50 29.12 16.40
C ARG A 152 -13.28 27.68 15.96
N GLN A 153 -14.36 26.99 15.56
CA GLN A 153 -14.31 25.58 15.17
C GLN A 153 -13.80 25.34 13.73
N GLN A 154 -13.62 26.39 12.92
CA GLN A 154 -13.23 26.24 11.53
C GLN A 154 -11.76 25.83 11.38
N VAL A 155 -11.55 24.73 10.66
CA VAL A 155 -10.23 24.16 10.37
C VAL A 155 -9.66 24.81 9.11
N SER A 156 -8.82 25.84 9.25
CA SER A 156 -8.06 26.45 8.15
C SER A 156 -6.61 25.91 8.14
N LYS A 157 -6.06 25.61 6.96
CA LYS A 157 -4.70 25.05 6.82
C LYS A 157 -3.66 25.99 7.45
N GLY A 158 -2.97 25.54 8.50
CA GLY A 158 -1.82 26.25 9.10
C GLY A 158 -1.88 26.32 10.63
N TYR A 159 -2.95 26.90 11.17
CA TYR A 159 -3.19 27.14 12.62
C TYR A 159 -4.64 26.84 13.01
N SER A 160 -5.21 25.81 12.38
CA SER A 160 -6.61 25.42 12.50
C SER A 160 -7.03 25.24 13.97
N GLY A 161 -7.98 26.06 14.40
CA GLY A 161 -8.76 25.80 15.61
C GLY A 161 -8.25 26.47 16.88
N LEU A 162 -7.23 27.33 16.84
CA LEU A 162 -6.80 28.13 18.00
C LEU A 162 -7.29 29.59 17.97
N GLU A 163 -8.03 29.97 16.93
CA GLU A 163 -8.61 31.30 16.84
C GLU A 163 -9.70 31.51 17.89
N ILE A 164 -9.70 32.68 18.53
CA ILE A 164 -10.70 33.07 19.53
C ILE A 164 -11.71 34.00 18.87
N GLU A 165 -12.98 33.74 19.12
CA GLU A 165 -14.12 34.56 18.75
C GLU A 165 -14.89 35.00 20.00
N VAL A 166 -15.70 36.03 19.86
CA VAL A 166 -16.49 36.59 20.96
C VAL A 166 -17.96 36.48 20.63
N PHE A 167 -18.70 35.81 21.51
CA PHE A 167 -20.15 35.80 21.49
C PHE A 167 -20.66 37.00 22.29
N ASP A 168 -21.45 37.85 21.65
CA ASP A 168 -22.14 38.98 22.27
C ASP A 168 -23.60 38.62 22.54
N THR A 169 -23.94 38.50 23.82
CA THR A 169 -25.28 38.13 24.30
C THR A 169 -26.33 39.17 23.91
N TYR A 170 -25.97 40.45 23.78
CA TYR A 170 -26.94 41.50 23.46
C TYR A 170 -27.35 41.49 21.99
N SER A 171 -26.40 41.23 21.09
CA SER A 171 -26.68 41.10 19.65
C SER A 171 -26.99 39.66 19.23
N ASN A 172 -26.78 38.69 20.13
CA ASN A 172 -26.90 37.25 19.87
C ASN A 172 -26.08 36.81 18.64
N GLN A 173 -24.87 37.35 18.51
CA GLN A 173 -23.99 37.12 17.38
C GLN A 173 -22.57 36.83 17.83
N THR A 174 -21.89 35.97 17.07
CA THR A 174 -20.47 35.71 17.20
C THR A 174 -19.68 36.63 16.26
N ARG A 175 -18.67 37.31 16.79
CA ARG A 175 -17.80 38.21 16.03
C ARG A 175 -16.34 37.93 16.29
N HIS A 176 -15.50 38.32 15.33
CA HIS A 176 -14.06 38.19 15.46
C HIS A 176 -13.53 39.09 16.58
N ILE A 177 -12.51 38.64 17.33
CA ILE A 177 -12.00 39.38 18.49
C ILE A 177 -11.45 40.78 18.14
N THR A 178 -11.02 40.98 16.89
CA THR A 178 -10.57 42.29 16.37
C THR A 178 -11.67 43.35 16.25
N SER A 179 -12.94 42.98 16.44
CA SER A 179 -14.07 43.92 16.40
C SER A 179 -14.38 44.59 17.74
N LEU A 180 -13.69 44.17 18.82
CA LEU A 180 -13.85 44.74 20.15
C LEU A 180 -13.28 46.17 20.21
N SER A 181 -13.89 47.02 21.04
CA SER A 181 -13.32 48.33 21.38
C SER A 181 -12.04 48.19 22.22
N GLY A 182 -11.33 49.30 22.46
CA GLY A 182 -10.12 49.30 23.30
C GLY A 182 -10.38 48.76 24.71
N GLY A 183 -11.42 49.26 25.38
CA GLY A 183 -11.79 48.78 26.72
C GLY A 183 -12.28 47.33 26.74
N GLU A 184 -13.03 46.90 25.74
CA GLU A 184 -13.49 45.51 25.62
C GLU A 184 -12.33 44.53 25.38
N THR A 185 -11.36 44.94 24.55
CA THR A 185 -10.14 44.18 24.29
C THR A 185 -9.30 44.05 25.57
N PHE A 186 -9.23 45.11 26.37
CA PHE A 186 -8.57 45.06 27.67
C PHE A 186 -9.23 44.05 28.62
N GLN A 187 -10.56 44.12 28.77
CA GLN A 187 -11.30 43.17 29.63
C GLN A 187 -11.13 41.72 29.16
N ALA A 188 -11.20 41.47 27.85
CA ALA A 188 -10.98 40.14 27.28
C ALA A 188 -9.55 39.64 27.53
N SER A 189 -8.54 40.50 27.36
CA SER A 189 -7.12 40.13 27.57
C SER A 189 -6.82 39.87 29.05
N LEU A 190 -7.36 40.70 29.95
CA LEU A 190 -7.23 40.53 31.39
C LEU A 190 -7.88 39.22 31.86
N ALA A 191 -9.11 38.95 31.40
CA ALA A 191 -9.79 37.69 31.68
C ALA A 191 -8.97 36.47 31.20
N LEU A 192 -8.39 36.56 30.00
CA LEU A 192 -7.57 35.49 29.43
C LEU A 192 -6.27 35.27 30.22
N ALA A 193 -5.61 36.35 30.64
CA ALA A 193 -4.40 36.28 31.46
C ALA A 193 -4.66 35.63 32.83
N LEU A 194 -5.78 35.98 33.47
CA LEU A 194 -6.21 35.36 34.73
C LEU A 194 -6.57 33.88 34.53
N GLY A 195 -7.36 33.56 33.50
CA GLY A 195 -7.71 32.17 33.19
C GLY A 195 -6.51 31.30 32.84
N LEU A 196 -5.51 31.85 32.15
CA LEU A 196 -4.25 31.17 31.88
C LEU A 196 -3.46 30.91 33.16
N SER A 197 -3.37 31.90 34.05
CA SER A 197 -2.68 31.76 35.34
C SER A 197 -3.30 30.64 36.17
N GLU A 198 -4.63 30.56 36.25
CA GLU A 198 -5.34 29.50 36.98
C GLU A 198 -5.05 28.10 36.40
N VAL A 199 -5.17 27.94 35.07
CA VAL A 199 -4.89 26.65 34.42
C VAL A 199 -3.42 26.23 34.61
N VAL A 200 -2.47 27.15 34.53
CA VAL A 200 -1.04 26.85 34.75
C VAL A 200 -0.78 26.43 36.21
N GLN A 201 -1.43 27.06 37.18
CA GLN A 201 -1.32 26.71 38.60
C GLN A 201 -1.89 25.32 38.90
N GLU A 202 -3.04 24.98 38.31
CA GLU A 202 -3.66 23.64 38.41
C GLU A 202 -2.72 22.55 37.89
N GLU A 203 -2.08 22.76 36.74
CA GLU A 203 -1.18 21.78 36.12
C GLU A 203 0.17 21.65 36.83
N SER A 204 0.67 22.74 37.43
CA SER A 204 1.98 22.78 38.09
C SER A 204 1.97 22.22 39.51
N GLY A 205 0.91 21.50 39.91
CA GLY A 205 0.78 20.92 41.24
C GLY A 205 0.60 21.96 42.35
N GLY A 206 -0.02 23.11 42.04
CA GLY A 206 -0.30 24.16 43.03
C GLY A 206 0.85 25.12 43.29
N ILE A 207 1.87 25.19 42.42
CA ILE A 207 2.84 26.29 42.43
C ILE A 207 2.10 27.57 42.04
N THR A 208 1.96 28.49 42.99
CA THR A 208 1.31 29.78 42.79
C THR A 208 2.17 30.71 41.94
N LEU A 209 1.57 31.31 40.91
CA LEU A 209 2.19 32.43 40.18
C LEU A 209 2.09 33.69 41.06
N GLU A 210 3.21 34.12 41.64
CA GLU A 210 3.26 35.19 42.65
C GLU A 210 3.21 36.62 42.07
N SER A 211 3.35 36.79 40.74
CA SER A 211 3.41 38.12 40.13
C SER A 211 2.84 38.13 38.71
N MET A 212 2.01 39.13 38.42
CA MET A 212 1.47 39.45 37.10
C MET A 212 1.79 40.91 36.77
N PHE A 213 2.44 41.15 35.64
CA PHE A 213 2.69 42.51 35.13
C PHE A 213 1.62 42.87 34.10
N VAL A 214 0.97 44.01 34.29
CA VAL A 214 -0.01 44.58 33.35
C VAL A 214 0.54 45.91 32.87
N ASP A 215 0.86 46.01 31.58
CA ASP A 215 1.39 47.24 30.98
C ASP A 215 0.31 47.95 30.16
N GLU A 216 0.20 49.27 30.33
CA GLU A 216 -0.57 50.25 29.54
C GLU A 216 -2.08 50.05 29.28
N GLY A 217 -2.74 49.04 29.85
CA GLY A 217 -4.12 48.70 29.46
C GLY A 217 -5.25 49.55 30.06
N PHE A 218 -5.02 50.25 31.18
CA PHE A 218 -6.10 50.91 31.93
C PHE A 218 -6.56 52.26 31.35
N GLY A 219 -5.72 52.93 30.56
CA GLY A 219 -5.99 54.30 30.07
C GLY A 219 -7.08 54.40 28.99
N THR A 220 -7.54 53.27 28.45
CA THR A 220 -8.58 53.19 27.40
C THR A 220 -9.97 52.86 27.95
N LEU A 221 -10.07 52.66 29.27
CA LEU A 221 -11.30 52.31 29.96
C LEU A 221 -12.03 53.57 30.45
N ASP A 222 -13.34 53.54 30.39
CA ASP A 222 -14.17 54.44 31.19
C ASP A 222 -14.12 54.05 32.67
N GLN A 223 -14.50 54.98 33.54
CA GLN A 223 -14.29 54.87 34.98
C GLN A 223 -15.05 53.70 35.62
N GLU A 224 -16.24 53.38 35.12
CA GLU A 224 -17.06 52.26 35.59
C GLU A 224 -16.43 50.90 35.23
N THR A 225 -15.94 50.78 34.00
CA THR A 225 -15.25 49.57 33.53
C THR A 225 -13.92 49.34 34.27
N LEU A 226 -13.18 50.41 34.57
CA LEU A 226 -11.94 50.35 35.35
C LEU A 226 -12.20 49.84 36.77
N GLU A 227 -13.20 50.38 37.46
CA GLU A 227 -13.57 49.97 38.82
C GLU A 227 -13.96 48.48 38.86
N THR A 228 -14.79 48.04 37.92
CA THR A 228 -15.20 46.63 37.81
C THR A 228 -14.02 45.69 37.53
N ALA A 229 -13.05 46.11 36.70
CA ALA A 229 -11.84 45.34 36.43
C ALA A 229 -10.94 45.22 37.67
N LEU A 230 -10.79 46.30 38.44
CA LEU A 230 -10.02 46.32 39.69
C LEU A 230 -10.67 45.45 40.77
N ASP A 231 -11.99 45.51 40.92
CA ASP A 231 -12.73 44.64 41.84
C ASP A 231 -12.56 43.16 41.50
N THR A 232 -12.58 42.84 40.20
CA THR A 232 -12.34 41.48 39.71
C THR A 232 -10.92 41.01 40.04
N LEU A 233 -9.92 41.88 39.89
CA LEU A 233 -8.52 41.60 40.27
C LEU A 233 -8.36 41.39 41.78
N MET A 234 -8.92 42.28 42.62
CA MET A 234 -8.85 42.13 44.08
C MET A 234 -9.53 40.84 44.55
N SER A 235 -10.66 40.47 43.94
CA SER A 235 -11.33 39.20 44.26
C SER A 235 -10.52 37.97 43.87
N PHE A 236 -9.65 38.06 42.87
CA PHE A 236 -8.71 36.99 42.49
C PHE A 236 -7.58 36.86 43.52
N GLU A 237 -6.99 37.98 43.94
CA GLU A 237 -5.91 38.02 44.93
C GLU A 237 -6.37 37.44 46.29
N ILE A 238 -7.63 37.70 46.67
CA ILE A 238 -8.24 37.15 47.89
C ILE A 238 -8.52 35.65 47.78
N ASN A 239 -8.94 35.14 46.61
CA ASN A 239 -9.21 33.71 46.42
C ASN A 239 -7.93 32.86 46.33
N GLY A 240 -6.84 33.41 45.82
CA GLY A 240 -5.52 32.76 45.85
C GLY A 240 -5.00 32.49 47.27
N ALA A 241 -5.42 33.30 48.26
CA ALA A 241 -5.02 33.16 49.65
C ALA A 241 -5.91 32.20 50.49
N TYR A 242 -7.14 31.91 50.06
CA TYR A 242 -8.14 31.18 50.87
C TYR A 242 -8.87 30.01 50.16
N GLY A 243 -8.52 29.69 48.90
CA GLY A 243 -9.29 28.79 48.02
C GLY A 243 -9.24 27.28 48.28
N TRP A 244 -8.58 26.77 49.34
CA TRP A 244 -8.35 25.32 49.52
C TRP A 244 -9.22 24.62 50.59
N ASN A 245 -10.30 25.23 51.08
CA ASN A 245 -11.17 24.58 52.09
C ASN A 245 -12.47 23.95 51.56
N TYR A 246 -12.70 23.95 50.26
CA TYR A 246 -13.88 23.31 49.66
C TYR A 246 -13.45 22.45 48.48
N PHE A 247 -12.90 21.26 48.73
CA PHE A 247 -12.99 20.06 47.87
C PHE A 247 -12.15 18.94 48.52
N ALA A 248 -12.57 18.51 49.72
CA ALA A 248 -12.17 17.25 50.32
C ALA A 248 -13.45 16.53 50.75
N CYS A 249 -14.04 15.80 49.81
CA CYS A 249 -14.94 14.68 50.08
C CYS A 249 -14.88 13.71 48.92
#